data_AF-A0A0R2KAY8-F1
#
_entry.id   AF-A0A0R2KAY8-F1
#
_cell.length_a   1.000
_cell.length_b   1.000
_cell.length_c   1.000
_cell.angle_alpha   90.00
_cell.angle_beta   90.00
_cell.angle_gamma   90.00
#
_symmetry.space_group_name_H-M   'P 1'
#
loop_
_entity.id
_entity.type
_entity.pdbx_description
1 polymer ?
#
loop_
_entity_poly.entity_id
_entity_poly.type
_entity_poly.pdbx_seq_one_letter_code
_entity_poly.pdbx_strand_id
1 'polypeptide(L)'
;MKKTILKVTVAFLALTLAGCGTTKDNSKSDSSTSVKTEKKQVKKTASTSNLQKKASKTASSQTSQAPARSNSQGSTTNNGQQQVPSTNEPRLVTLNGDLNRTLGHVLLPQKDGLGQDNSRLNIRFSGDSVNYVINYSVGGKTRPLNDPALQNETPYATLTKKTYSSFAQAQAAVNYHSSSDDQGLPRIDLGHDISGTIDAGAGNRYLHWNEGKWSLVVHADAVNGEDPKSMAKQVVELLESSYLPAPNSVGAGEFEVSGNNKLTWQDGQIVYSLKGQSVQTIITMAASMK
;
A
#
# COMPACT_ATOMS: atom_id res chain seq x y z
N MET A 1 -9.17 14.09 -48.53
CA MET A 1 -8.36 13.99 -49.78
C MET A 1 -7.39 12.80 -49.63
N LYS A 2 -6.60 12.44 -50.66
CA LYS A 2 -5.81 11.18 -50.68
C LYS A 2 -4.29 11.41 -50.51
N LYS A 3 -3.60 10.35 -50.05
CA LYS A 3 -2.12 10.16 -49.98
C LYS A 3 -1.43 10.99 -48.85
N THR A 4 -0.27 10.57 -48.31
CA THR A 4 0.59 9.42 -48.64
C THR A 4 1.17 8.77 -47.37
N ILE A 5 1.35 7.44 -47.39
CA ILE A 5 2.20 6.74 -46.41
C ILE A 5 3.63 6.70 -46.98
N LEU A 6 4.63 7.05 -46.17
CA LEU A 6 6.04 6.84 -46.50
C LEU A 6 6.65 5.85 -45.50
N LYS A 7 6.91 4.62 -45.95
CA LYS A 7 7.73 3.65 -45.20
C LYS A 7 9.17 3.78 -45.67
N VAL A 8 10.09 4.09 -44.77
CA VAL A 8 11.54 4.05 -45.04
C VAL A 8 12.11 2.84 -44.31
N THR A 9 12.48 1.81 -45.06
CA THR A 9 13.17 0.63 -44.56
C THR A 9 14.66 0.81 -44.83
N VAL A 10 15.47 0.90 -43.77
CA VAL A 10 16.94 0.89 -43.88
C VAL A 10 17.46 -0.49 -43.44
N ALA A 11 18.48 -0.99 -44.13
CA ALA A 11 18.85 -2.40 -44.09
C ALA A 11 19.67 -2.80 -42.85
N PHE A 12 19.63 -4.10 -42.54
CA PHE A 12 20.60 -4.76 -41.67
C PHE A 12 22.02 -4.56 -42.22
N LEU A 13 22.98 -4.25 -41.33
CA LEU A 13 24.40 -4.38 -41.61
C LEU A 13 25.04 -5.27 -40.53
N ALA A 14 25.24 -6.54 -40.85
CA ALA A 14 25.88 -7.49 -39.96
C ALA A 14 27.41 -7.47 -40.17
N LEU A 15 28.17 -7.10 -39.13
CA LEU A 15 29.62 -7.27 -39.10
C LEU A 15 29.96 -8.40 -38.14
N THR A 16 30.29 -9.57 -38.68
CA THR A 16 30.90 -10.67 -37.94
C THR A 16 32.42 -10.52 -37.96
N LEU A 17 33.03 -10.20 -36.81
CA LEU A 17 34.47 -10.41 -36.61
C LEU A 17 34.68 -11.74 -35.87
N ALA A 18 35.73 -12.47 -36.24
CA ALA A 18 36.09 -13.74 -35.64
C ALA A 18 37.63 -13.90 -35.60
N GLY A 19 38.14 -14.55 -34.56
CA GLY A 19 39.46 -15.17 -34.56
C GLY A 19 40.47 -14.67 -33.51
N CYS A 20 41.25 -15.63 -33.00
CA CYS A 20 42.40 -15.49 -32.09
C CYS A 20 42.10 -15.00 -30.65
N GLY A 21 42.72 -15.56 -29.60
CA GLY A 21 43.64 -16.69 -29.55
C GLY A 21 43.91 -17.15 -28.10
N THR A 22 44.28 -18.41 -27.90
CA THR A 22 44.36 -19.04 -26.57
C THR A 22 45.73 -18.90 -25.88
N THR A 23 45.74 -18.60 -24.59
CA THR A 23 46.79 -19.01 -23.63
C THR A 23 46.12 -19.46 -22.33
N LYS A 24 46.69 -20.45 -21.64
CA LYS A 24 46.26 -20.90 -20.30
C LYS A 24 47.13 -20.23 -19.25
N ASP A 25 46.63 -20.09 -18.02
CA ASP A 25 47.26 -20.80 -16.90
C ASP A 25 46.34 -20.93 -15.68
N ASN A 26 46.71 -21.83 -14.77
CA ASN A 26 45.93 -22.17 -13.57
C ASN A 26 46.88 -22.49 -12.41
N SER A 27 46.89 -21.66 -11.37
CA SER A 27 47.70 -21.87 -10.17
C SER A 27 46.91 -21.58 -8.89
N LYS A 28 46.67 -22.65 -8.12
CA LYS A 28 46.11 -22.62 -6.76
C LYS A 28 47.25 -22.74 -5.76
N SER A 29 47.30 -21.89 -4.73
CA SER A 29 48.17 -22.08 -3.57
C SER A 29 47.56 -21.50 -2.30
N ASP A 30 47.19 -22.37 -1.37
CA ASP A 30 46.91 -22.00 0.02
C ASP A 30 48.23 -21.64 0.74
N SER A 31 48.21 -20.64 1.64
CA SER A 31 49.07 -20.69 2.82
C SER A 31 48.48 -19.87 3.98
N SER A 32 48.56 -20.44 5.17
CA SER A 32 48.11 -19.85 6.44
C SER A 32 49.30 -19.34 7.24
N THR A 33 49.16 -18.18 7.90
CA THR A 33 49.93 -17.91 9.13
C THR A 33 49.08 -17.18 10.15
N SER A 34 49.26 -17.54 11.42
CA SER A 34 48.57 -16.93 12.57
C SER A 34 49.54 -16.09 13.40
N VAL A 35 49.02 -15.07 14.10
CA VAL A 35 49.73 -14.40 15.20
C VAL A 35 48.80 -14.34 16.41
N LYS A 36 49.34 -14.61 17.61
CA LYS A 36 48.64 -14.56 18.90
C LYS A 36 49.38 -13.66 19.87
N THR A 37 48.67 -12.71 20.50
CA THR A 37 49.03 -12.07 21.79
C THR A 37 47.69 -11.62 22.40
N GLU A 38 47.11 -12.28 23.42
CA GLU A 38 47.44 -12.20 24.86
C GLU A 38 47.33 -10.79 25.48
N LYS A 39 46.84 -10.56 26.71
CA LYS A 39 45.87 -11.24 27.61
C LYS A 39 45.79 -10.45 28.95
N LYS A 40 44.58 -10.20 29.49
CA LYS A 40 44.23 -9.93 30.92
C LYS A 40 42.72 -9.64 30.95
N GLN A 41 41.82 -10.40 31.59
CA GLN A 41 41.60 -10.63 33.03
C GLN A 41 41.59 -9.33 33.85
N VAL A 42 40.52 -9.02 34.60
CA VAL A 42 40.04 -9.65 35.87
C VAL A 42 38.50 -9.44 36.02
N LYS A 43 37.66 -10.17 36.78
CA LYS A 43 37.61 -11.56 37.33
C LYS A 43 36.35 -11.72 38.24
N LYS A 44 35.53 -12.77 38.02
CA LYS A 44 34.43 -13.24 38.93
C LYS A 44 33.26 -12.24 39.15
N THR A 45 32.10 -12.61 39.70
CA THR A 45 31.69 -13.85 40.42
C THR A 45 30.33 -14.37 39.95
N ALA A 46 30.10 -15.68 40.06
CA ALA A 46 28.82 -16.34 39.75
C ALA A 46 28.06 -16.73 41.04
N SER A 47 26.76 -17.03 40.91
CA SER A 47 26.00 -17.90 41.83
C SER A 47 24.87 -18.60 41.08
N THR A 48 24.81 -19.93 41.17
CA THR A 48 23.76 -20.77 40.57
C THR A 48 23.29 -21.83 41.57
N SER A 49 22.05 -21.73 42.03
CA SER A 49 21.29 -22.81 42.68
C SER A 49 19.85 -22.36 42.93
N ASN A 50 18.84 -23.21 43.12
CA ASN A 50 18.44 -24.48 42.49
C ASN A 50 17.14 -24.90 43.22
N LEU A 51 16.21 -25.54 42.50
CA LEU A 51 15.26 -26.57 43.02
C LEU A 51 14.06 -26.21 43.94
N GLN A 52 12.91 -26.71 43.47
CA GLN A 52 11.88 -27.51 44.18
C GLN A 52 10.63 -26.89 44.86
N LYS A 53 9.48 -27.21 44.24
CA LYS A 53 8.28 -27.87 44.81
C LYS A 53 7.88 -27.58 46.28
N LYS A 54 6.59 -27.23 46.48
CA LYS A 54 5.54 -28.19 46.91
C LYS A 54 4.12 -27.63 46.67
N ALA A 55 3.11 -28.50 46.56
CA ALA A 55 1.70 -28.13 46.43
C ALA A 55 0.81 -28.91 47.43
N SER A 56 -0.32 -28.32 47.85
CA SER A 56 -1.53 -28.89 48.52
C SER A 56 -2.58 -27.75 48.62
N LYS A 57 -3.90 -27.92 48.35
CA LYS A 57 -4.97 -28.72 49.02
C LYS A 57 -5.29 -28.21 50.44
N THR A 58 -6.53 -28.09 50.96
CA THR A 58 -7.96 -28.31 50.55
C THR A 58 -8.84 -27.69 51.70
N ALA A 59 -10.13 -27.29 51.68
CA ALA A 59 -11.40 -27.52 50.92
C ALA A 59 -12.18 -26.17 50.76
N SER A 60 -13.36 -25.98 50.10
CA SER A 60 -14.39 -26.81 49.41
C SER A 60 -15.75 -27.04 50.14
N SER A 61 -16.72 -26.11 49.98
CA SER A 61 -18.20 -26.31 50.13
C SER A 61 -18.93 -25.43 49.06
N GLN A 62 -19.92 -25.88 48.28
CA GLN A 62 -21.28 -26.43 48.56
C GLN A 62 -22.29 -25.37 49.08
N THR A 63 -23.49 -25.15 48.48
CA THR A 63 -24.07 -25.67 47.21
C THR A 63 -25.17 -24.73 46.66
N SER A 64 -25.62 -24.98 45.43
CA SER A 64 -26.78 -24.45 44.67
C SER A 64 -27.95 -23.77 45.41
N GLN A 65 -28.47 -22.68 44.82
CA GLN A 65 -29.84 -22.63 44.27
C GLN A 65 -30.13 -21.32 43.48
N ALA A 66 -31.08 -21.41 42.54
CA ALA A 66 -31.75 -20.30 41.84
C ALA A 66 -33.24 -20.70 41.72
N PRO A 67 -34.22 -19.76 41.64
CA PRO A 67 -34.46 -19.04 40.38
C PRO A 67 -35.13 -17.63 40.48
N ALA A 68 -35.37 -17.04 39.30
CA ALA A 68 -36.50 -16.16 38.93
C ALA A 68 -36.60 -14.68 39.39
N ARG A 69 -36.29 -13.79 38.42
CA ARG A 69 -37.09 -12.62 37.96
C ARG A 69 -37.81 -11.70 38.97
N SER A 70 -37.48 -10.40 38.93
CA SER A 70 -38.43 -9.32 38.57
C SER A 70 -37.71 -7.97 38.37
N ASN A 71 -38.39 -6.99 37.76
CA ASN A 71 -37.83 -5.68 37.40
C ASN A 71 -37.53 -4.79 38.61
N SER A 72 -36.47 -3.99 38.51
CA SER A 72 -36.53 -2.58 38.91
C SER A 72 -35.69 -1.72 37.94
N GLN A 73 -35.97 -0.43 37.90
CA GLN A 73 -35.55 0.49 36.83
C GLN A 73 -34.55 1.51 37.38
N GLY A 74 -33.31 1.49 36.89
CA GLY A 74 -32.22 2.36 37.37
C GLY A 74 -31.49 3.04 36.21
N SER A 75 -31.74 4.35 36.04
CA SER A 75 -31.19 5.13 34.92
C SER A 75 -29.83 5.74 35.25
N THR A 76 -28.77 5.27 34.59
CA THR A 76 -27.45 5.94 34.56
C THR A 76 -26.91 6.00 33.14
N THR A 77 -27.49 6.92 32.34
CA THR A 77 -26.99 7.24 31.01
C THR A 77 -25.65 7.97 31.12
N ASN A 78 -24.54 7.21 31.20
CA ASN A 78 -23.20 7.79 31.18
C ASN A 78 -22.99 8.54 29.85
N ASN A 79 -22.91 9.87 29.94
CA ASN A 79 -22.77 10.76 28.80
C ASN A 79 -21.32 10.76 28.30
N GLY A 80 -20.90 9.62 27.75
CA GLY A 80 -19.57 9.42 27.18
C GLY A 80 -19.41 10.28 25.93
N GLN A 81 -18.80 11.45 26.09
CA GLN A 81 -18.41 12.33 24.98
C GLN A 81 -17.29 11.67 24.15
N GLN A 82 -17.66 10.75 23.27
CA GLN A 82 -16.78 10.34 22.18
C GLN A 82 -16.55 11.55 21.29
N GLN A 83 -15.31 12.04 21.26
CA GLN A 83 -14.90 13.09 20.34
C GLN A 83 -15.11 12.59 18.91
N VAL A 84 -16.09 13.15 18.22
CA VAL A 84 -16.30 12.91 16.78
C VAL A 84 -15.24 13.74 16.03
N PRO A 85 -14.29 13.13 15.31
CA PRO A 85 -13.42 13.88 14.42
C PRO A 85 -14.26 14.44 13.27
N SER A 86 -14.11 15.73 12.98
CA SER A 86 -14.84 16.47 11.94
C SER A 86 -14.36 16.12 10.52
N THR A 87 -14.52 14.86 10.12
CA THR A 87 -14.38 14.39 8.74
C THR A 87 -15.67 14.62 7.95
N ASN A 88 -15.56 14.68 6.63
CA ASN A 88 -16.63 15.23 5.77
C ASN A 88 -17.66 14.17 5.35
N GLU A 89 -17.84 13.17 6.21
CA GLU A 89 -18.75 12.03 6.08
C GLU A 89 -20.14 12.45 5.58
N PRO A 90 -20.83 13.49 6.11
CA PRO A 90 -22.19 13.81 5.67
C PRO A 90 -22.27 14.15 4.17
N ARG A 91 -21.22 14.78 3.63
CA ARG A 91 -21.18 15.20 2.23
C ARG A 91 -20.65 14.10 1.31
N LEU A 92 -19.65 13.33 1.74
CA LEU A 92 -19.20 12.15 1.00
C LEU A 92 -20.30 11.09 0.94
N VAL A 93 -20.99 10.80 2.04
CA VAL A 93 -22.15 9.87 2.09
C VAL A 93 -23.28 10.34 1.16
N THR A 94 -23.58 11.64 1.13
CA THR A 94 -24.59 12.19 0.19
C THR A 94 -24.20 11.94 -1.26
N LEU A 95 -22.97 12.30 -1.65
CA LEU A 95 -22.49 12.13 -3.04
C LEU A 95 -22.30 10.65 -3.41
N ASN A 96 -21.89 9.80 -2.48
CA ASN A 96 -21.86 8.33 -2.65
C ASN A 96 -23.27 7.74 -2.81
N GLY A 97 -24.28 8.30 -2.17
CA GLY A 97 -25.68 7.93 -2.37
C GLY A 97 -26.19 8.27 -3.78
N ASP A 98 -25.80 9.44 -4.30
CA ASP A 98 -26.16 9.86 -5.67
C ASP A 98 -25.38 9.09 -6.75
N LEU A 99 -24.10 8.79 -6.50
CA LEU A 99 -23.29 7.87 -7.31
C LEU A 99 -23.94 6.48 -7.37
N ASN A 100 -24.27 5.88 -6.23
CA ASN A 100 -24.90 4.55 -6.19
C ASN A 100 -26.28 4.52 -6.84
N ARG A 101 -27.02 5.65 -6.86
CA ARG A 101 -28.29 5.74 -7.60
C ARG A 101 -28.12 5.74 -9.11
N THR A 102 -26.93 6.11 -9.62
CA THR A 102 -26.67 6.28 -11.06
C THR A 102 -25.78 5.17 -11.64
N LEU A 103 -24.84 4.64 -10.85
CA LEU A 103 -23.94 3.55 -11.20
C LEU A 103 -24.41 2.17 -10.68
N GLY A 104 -25.50 2.13 -9.89
CA GLY A 104 -25.83 0.97 -9.08
C GLY A 104 -24.90 0.84 -7.86
N HIS A 105 -25.07 -0.22 -7.07
CA HIS A 105 -24.18 -0.51 -5.94
C HIS A 105 -22.76 -0.81 -6.43
N VAL A 106 -21.85 0.14 -6.24
CA VAL A 106 -20.44 0.07 -6.69
C VAL A 106 -19.49 0.39 -5.55
N LEU A 107 -18.26 -0.13 -5.63
CA LEU A 107 -17.24 0.04 -4.61
C LEU A 107 -16.79 1.52 -4.53
N LEU A 108 -17.04 2.16 -3.39
CA LEU A 108 -16.75 3.58 -3.15
C LEU A 108 -16.01 3.80 -1.82
N PRO A 109 -15.07 4.77 -1.76
CA PRO A 109 -14.42 5.16 -0.52
C PRO A 109 -15.44 5.82 0.41
N GLN A 110 -15.48 5.36 1.67
CA GLN A 110 -16.36 5.93 2.69
C GLN A 110 -15.69 7.08 3.46
N LYS A 111 -14.36 7.22 3.39
CA LYS A 111 -13.58 8.37 3.89
C LYS A 111 -13.02 9.19 2.74
N ASP A 112 -12.92 10.51 2.91
CA ASP A 112 -12.42 11.43 1.86
C ASP A 112 -10.89 11.43 1.70
N GLY A 113 -10.15 10.99 2.73
CA GLY A 113 -8.69 10.99 2.78
C GLY A 113 -8.04 12.36 2.97
N LEU A 114 -8.81 13.41 3.30
CA LEU A 114 -8.32 14.80 3.37
C LEU A 114 -8.07 15.31 4.80
N GLY A 115 -8.51 14.57 5.82
CA GLY A 115 -8.41 14.98 7.22
C GLY A 115 -9.61 15.85 7.65
N GLN A 116 -9.35 16.93 8.40
CA GLN A 116 -10.39 17.81 8.95
C GLN A 116 -10.87 18.86 7.92
N ASP A 117 -12.13 19.30 8.04
CA ASP A 117 -12.65 20.55 7.44
C ASP A 117 -12.60 20.71 5.90
N ASN A 118 -13.02 19.68 5.16
CA ASN A 118 -13.14 19.70 3.69
C ASN A 118 -14.62 19.68 3.23
N SER A 119 -15.45 20.48 3.89
CA SER A 119 -16.90 20.59 3.65
C SER A 119 -17.29 21.02 2.22
N ARG A 120 -16.31 21.39 1.40
CA ARG A 120 -16.42 21.77 -0.02
C ARG A 120 -15.98 20.66 -0.99
N LEU A 121 -15.88 19.41 -0.52
CA LEU A 121 -15.72 18.21 -1.36
C LEU A 121 -16.75 18.23 -2.51
N ASN A 122 -16.29 18.03 -3.73
CA ASN A 122 -17.13 17.90 -4.92
C ASN A 122 -16.74 16.63 -5.68
N ILE A 123 -17.69 16.05 -6.40
CA ILE A 123 -17.46 14.86 -7.22
C ILE A 123 -18.01 15.09 -8.63
N ARG A 124 -17.21 14.73 -9.64
CA ARG A 124 -17.68 14.48 -11.02
C ARG A 124 -17.27 13.09 -11.47
N PHE A 125 -18.15 12.39 -12.18
CA PHE A 125 -17.85 11.07 -12.75
C PHE A 125 -18.23 11.00 -14.23
N SER A 126 -17.66 10.00 -14.92
CA SER A 126 -18.04 9.61 -16.28
C SER A 126 -18.00 8.08 -16.41
N GLY A 127 -18.74 7.55 -17.40
CA GLY A 127 -18.89 6.11 -17.62
C GLY A 127 -20.19 5.54 -17.03
N ASP A 128 -20.16 4.24 -16.74
CA ASP A 128 -21.31 3.41 -16.35
C ASP A 128 -20.92 2.40 -15.24
N SER A 129 -21.84 1.52 -14.85
CA SER A 129 -21.62 0.50 -13.82
C SER A 129 -20.52 -0.53 -14.16
N VAL A 130 -20.18 -0.70 -15.44
CA VAL A 130 -19.15 -1.61 -15.93
C VAL A 130 -17.78 -0.92 -15.89
N ASN A 131 -17.69 0.32 -16.39
CA ASN A 131 -16.47 1.13 -16.43
C ASN A 131 -16.75 2.58 -16.05
N TYR A 132 -16.11 3.09 -15.00
CA TYR A 132 -16.26 4.48 -14.55
C TYR A 132 -14.95 5.15 -14.16
N VAL A 133 -14.92 6.48 -14.23
CA VAL A 133 -13.91 7.35 -13.62
C VAL A 133 -14.64 8.35 -12.73
N ILE A 134 -14.31 8.37 -11.44
CA ILE A 134 -14.84 9.27 -10.42
C ILE A 134 -13.70 10.17 -9.94
N ASN A 135 -13.88 11.49 -10.05
CA ASN A 135 -12.91 12.50 -9.67
C ASN A 135 -13.40 13.25 -8.43
N TYR A 136 -12.57 13.27 -7.38
CA TYR A 136 -12.82 13.92 -6.11
C TYR A 136 -12.01 15.22 -6.06
N SER A 137 -12.69 16.35 -5.87
CA SER A 137 -12.09 17.71 -5.83
C SER A 137 -12.52 18.47 -4.58
N VAL A 138 -11.80 19.53 -4.20
CA VAL A 138 -12.24 20.45 -3.15
C VAL A 138 -12.40 21.83 -3.78
N GLY A 139 -13.65 22.23 -3.99
CA GLY A 139 -13.98 23.45 -4.71
C GLY A 139 -13.97 24.71 -3.84
N GLY A 140 -14.09 25.87 -4.48
CA GLY A 140 -14.39 27.13 -3.78
C GLY A 140 -15.80 27.14 -3.15
N LYS A 141 -16.71 26.32 -3.66
CA LYS A 141 -18.11 26.16 -3.23
C LYS A 141 -18.52 24.69 -3.31
N THR A 142 -19.50 24.30 -2.49
CA THR A 142 -20.23 23.02 -2.62
C THR A 142 -21.10 23.03 -3.87
N ARG A 143 -21.15 21.88 -4.56
CA ARG A 143 -21.92 21.69 -5.80
C ARG A 143 -22.66 20.34 -5.84
N PRO A 144 -23.71 20.17 -6.66
CA PRO A 144 -24.27 18.87 -6.97
C PRO A 144 -23.27 17.93 -7.67
N LEU A 145 -23.54 16.62 -7.65
CA LEU A 145 -22.84 15.63 -8.46
C LEU A 145 -22.89 16.04 -9.94
N ASN A 146 -21.76 16.00 -10.64
CA ASN A 146 -21.64 16.36 -12.06
C ASN A 146 -22.04 17.80 -12.46
N ASP A 147 -22.05 18.76 -11.54
CA ASP A 147 -22.20 20.20 -11.87
C ASP A 147 -21.18 20.61 -12.97
N PRO A 148 -21.61 21.21 -14.09
CA PRO A 148 -20.71 21.55 -15.21
C PRO A 148 -19.51 22.43 -14.84
N ALA A 149 -19.58 23.23 -13.78
CA ALA A 149 -18.45 24.03 -13.33
C ALA A 149 -17.30 23.19 -12.75
N LEU A 150 -17.56 21.94 -12.34
CA LEU A 150 -16.55 21.01 -11.82
C LEU A 150 -15.53 20.58 -12.88
N GLN A 151 -15.80 20.79 -14.17
CA GLN A 151 -14.84 20.44 -15.23
C GLN A 151 -13.50 21.20 -15.08
N ASN A 152 -13.54 22.38 -14.45
CA ASN A 152 -12.38 23.22 -14.15
C ASN A 152 -11.75 22.94 -12.77
N GLU A 153 -12.33 22.06 -11.94
CA GLU A 153 -11.74 21.69 -10.65
C GLU A 153 -10.74 20.54 -10.81
N THR A 154 -9.49 20.78 -10.39
CA THR A 154 -8.45 19.76 -10.32
C THR A 154 -8.81 18.73 -9.24
N PRO A 155 -8.87 17.42 -9.57
CA PRO A 155 -9.07 16.40 -8.55
C PRO A 155 -7.84 16.25 -7.66
N TYR A 156 -8.07 16.06 -6.36
CA TYR A 156 -7.02 15.63 -5.43
C TYR A 156 -6.84 14.10 -5.48
N ALA A 157 -7.91 13.38 -5.86
CA ALA A 157 -7.92 11.94 -6.07
C ALA A 157 -8.88 11.53 -7.20
N THR A 158 -8.56 10.43 -7.89
CA THR A 158 -9.37 9.86 -8.97
C THR A 158 -9.47 8.35 -8.79
N LEU A 159 -10.69 7.83 -8.64
CA LEU A 159 -11.00 6.39 -8.65
C LEU A 159 -11.43 5.98 -10.06
N THR A 160 -10.84 4.91 -10.58
CA THR A 160 -11.21 4.29 -11.85
C THR A 160 -11.62 2.85 -11.61
N LYS A 161 -12.72 2.40 -12.22
CA LYS A 161 -13.10 0.99 -12.37
C LYS A 161 -13.07 0.64 -13.86
N LYS A 162 -12.42 -0.46 -14.22
CA LYS A 162 -12.42 -0.99 -15.59
C LYS A 162 -12.59 -2.50 -15.59
N THR A 163 -13.47 -3.01 -16.45
CA THR A 163 -13.70 -4.44 -16.66
C THR A 163 -12.94 -4.90 -17.90
N TYR A 164 -12.24 -6.03 -17.80
CA TYR A 164 -11.46 -6.68 -18.85
C TYR A 164 -12.17 -7.96 -19.34
N SER A 165 -11.77 -8.51 -20.50
CA SER A 165 -12.46 -9.70 -21.04
C SER A 165 -12.10 -11.00 -20.30
N SER A 166 -11.05 -11.01 -19.47
CA SER A 166 -10.66 -12.16 -18.66
C SER A 166 -9.94 -11.78 -17.37
N PHE A 167 -9.93 -12.70 -16.41
CA PHE A 167 -9.16 -12.60 -15.17
C PHE A 167 -7.67 -12.32 -15.45
N ALA A 168 -7.09 -13.03 -16.43
CA ALA A 168 -5.69 -12.87 -16.82
C ALA A 168 -5.39 -11.47 -17.41
N GLN A 169 -6.31 -10.87 -18.17
CA GLN A 169 -6.16 -9.49 -18.63
C GLN A 169 -6.26 -8.46 -17.49
N ALA A 170 -7.15 -8.69 -16.52
CA ALA A 170 -7.24 -7.84 -15.33
C ALA A 170 -5.97 -7.94 -14.48
N GLN A 171 -5.47 -9.16 -14.26
CA GLN A 171 -4.22 -9.45 -13.55
C GLN A 171 -3.01 -8.77 -14.24
N ALA A 172 -2.88 -8.93 -15.56
CA ALA A 172 -1.81 -8.32 -16.36
C ALA A 172 -1.91 -6.78 -16.52
N ALA A 173 -3.00 -6.17 -16.05
CA ALA A 173 -3.17 -4.71 -15.99
C ALA A 173 -2.83 -4.12 -14.62
N VAL A 174 -2.38 -4.93 -13.66
CA VAL A 174 -1.80 -4.52 -12.37
C VAL A 174 -0.27 -4.64 -12.48
N ASN A 175 0.45 -3.57 -12.12
CA ASN A 175 1.91 -3.53 -12.19
C ASN A 175 2.55 -4.25 -10.99
N TYR A 176 2.35 -5.57 -10.89
CA TYR A 176 2.83 -6.38 -9.78
C TYR A 176 4.28 -6.83 -10.01
N HIS A 177 5.17 -6.50 -9.07
CA HIS A 177 6.56 -6.92 -9.01
C HIS A 177 6.75 -7.92 -7.86
N SER A 178 7.51 -8.98 -8.09
CA SER A 178 7.63 -10.11 -7.16
C SER A 178 8.97 -10.07 -6.44
N SER A 179 9.03 -10.43 -5.15
CA SER A 179 10.29 -10.48 -4.39
C SER A 179 11.29 -11.55 -4.87
N SER A 180 10.93 -12.33 -5.90
CA SER A 180 11.86 -13.11 -6.72
C SER A 180 12.77 -12.26 -7.61
N ASP A 181 12.32 -11.05 -7.95
CA ASP A 181 12.89 -10.21 -8.99
C ASP A 181 13.97 -9.29 -8.37
N ASP A 182 13.83 -9.00 -7.07
CA ASP A 182 14.78 -8.26 -6.22
C ASP A 182 15.90 -9.12 -5.60
N GLN A 183 16.09 -10.35 -6.09
CA GLN A 183 17.05 -11.29 -5.51
C GLN A 183 18.49 -10.79 -5.59
N GLY A 184 19.08 -10.52 -4.42
CA GLY A 184 20.45 -10.02 -4.27
C GLY A 184 20.57 -8.52 -4.03
N LEU A 185 19.46 -7.76 -4.12
CA LEU A 185 19.45 -6.33 -3.80
C LEU A 185 19.67 -6.08 -2.29
N PRO A 186 20.29 -4.93 -1.91
CA PRO A 186 20.39 -4.50 -0.53
C PRO A 186 19.01 -4.38 0.14
N ARG A 187 18.90 -4.77 1.42
CA ARG A 187 17.67 -4.65 2.20
C ARG A 187 17.69 -3.48 3.19
N ILE A 188 16.51 -2.91 3.43
CA ILE A 188 16.25 -1.83 4.36
C ILE A 188 15.10 -2.26 5.28
N ASP A 189 15.34 -2.20 6.60
CA ASP A 189 14.29 -2.28 7.62
C ASP A 189 13.26 -1.16 7.43
N LEU A 190 11.97 -1.54 7.34
CA LEU A 190 10.84 -0.61 7.31
C LEU A 190 10.12 -0.51 8.67
N GLY A 191 10.38 -1.44 9.60
CA GLY A 191 9.64 -1.57 10.87
C GLY A 191 8.56 -2.63 10.75
N HIS A 192 7.91 -2.97 11.87
CA HIS A 192 6.83 -3.97 11.93
C HIS A 192 7.19 -5.33 11.31
N ASP A 193 8.45 -5.75 11.51
CA ASP A 193 9.11 -6.92 10.90
C ASP A 193 9.13 -6.95 9.35
N ILE A 194 8.75 -5.86 8.69
CA ILE A 194 8.79 -5.68 7.23
C ILE A 194 10.14 -5.11 6.80
N SER A 195 10.70 -5.67 5.73
CA SER A 195 11.95 -5.22 5.10
C SER A 195 11.79 -5.12 3.59
N GLY A 196 12.12 -3.97 3.03
CA GLY A 196 12.14 -3.75 1.59
C GLY A 196 13.52 -3.94 0.98
N THR A 197 13.57 -4.15 -0.32
CA THR A 197 14.77 -4.12 -1.17
C THR A 197 14.91 -2.75 -1.83
N ILE A 198 16.14 -2.28 -2.01
CA ILE A 198 16.41 -1.02 -2.72
C ILE A 198 17.26 -1.27 -3.96
N ASP A 199 16.75 -0.84 -5.11
CA ASP A 199 17.55 -0.60 -6.31
C ASP A 199 17.89 0.90 -6.43
N ALA A 200 19.09 1.21 -6.91
CA ALA A 200 19.62 2.56 -7.01
C ALA A 200 20.55 2.67 -8.22
N GLY A 201 20.06 3.31 -9.29
CA GLY A 201 20.73 3.34 -10.58
C GLY A 201 20.30 4.48 -11.48
N ALA A 202 21.22 4.96 -12.32
CA ALA A 202 21.00 5.99 -13.34
C ALA A 202 20.32 7.30 -12.86
N GLY A 203 20.40 7.62 -11.57
CA GLY A 203 19.79 8.82 -10.97
C GLY A 203 18.47 8.59 -10.22
N ASN A 204 17.98 7.36 -10.17
CA ASN A 204 16.72 6.96 -9.56
C ASN A 204 16.97 6.05 -8.33
N ARG A 205 16.00 5.97 -7.43
CA ARG A 205 15.93 4.96 -6.36
C ARG A 205 14.54 4.34 -6.31
N TYR A 206 14.47 3.01 -6.30
CA TYR A 206 13.23 2.26 -6.10
C TYR A 206 13.37 1.44 -4.82
N LEU A 207 12.50 1.65 -3.84
CA LEU A 207 12.39 0.82 -2.65
C LEU A 207 11.11 0.00 -2.74
N HIS A 208 11.25 -1.30 -2.93
CA HIS A 208 10.16 -2.27 -3.11
C HIS A 208 9.99 -3.21 -1.91
N TRP A 209 8.76 -3.64 -1.66
CA TRP A 209 8.44 -4.77 -0.81
C TRP A 209 7.10 -5.42 -1.20
N ASN A 210 6.81 -6.64 -0.71
CA ASN A 210 5.52 -7.29 -0.88
C ASN A 210 4.79 -7.50 0.46
N GLU A 211 3.48 -7.30 0.45
CA GLU A 211 2.58 -7.58 1.58
C GLU A 211 1.42 -8.47 1.11
N GLY A 212 1.53 -9.79 1.36
CA GLY A 212 0.52 -10.77 0.96
C GLY A 212 0.32 -10.88 -0.56
N LYS A 213 -0.66 -10.13 -1.09
CA LYS A 213 -0.95 -10.03 -2.54
C LYS A 213 -0.59 -8.67 -3.14
N TRP A 214 -0.04 -7.76 -2.34
CA TRP A 214 0.39 -6.44 -2.78
C TRP A 214 1.88 -6.42 -3.11
N SER A 215 2.20 -5.72 -4.19
CA SER A 215 3.54 -5.23 -4.55
C SER A 215 3.56 -3.74 -4.28
N LEU A 216 4.46 -3.26 -3.45
CA LEU A 216 4.52 -1.86 -3.02
C LEU A 216 5.90 -1.31 -3.38
N VAL A 217 5.95 -0.16 -4.05
CA VAL A 217 7.20 0.51 -4.43
C VAL A 217 7.11 2.00 -4.17
N VAL A 218 8.14 2.56 -3.54
CA VAL A 218 8.37 4.01 -3.49
C VAL A 218 9.53 4.35 -4.43
N HIS A 219 9.26 5.18 -5.42
CA HIS A 219 10.25 5.80 -6.28
C HIS A 219 10.67 7.19 -5.77
N ALA A 220 11.94 7.55 -6.00
CA ALA A 220 12.54 8.81 -5.62
C ALA A 220 13.61 9.26 -6.63
N ASP A 221 13.55 10.53 -7.05
CA ASP A 221 14.55 11.15 -7.92
C ASP A 221 15.83 11.44 -7.12
N ALA A 222 16.76 10.48 -7.10
CA ALA A 222 18.03 10.65 -6.39
C ALA A 222 18.90 11.79 -6.97
N VAL A 223 18.69 12.20 -8.23
CA VAL A 223 19.25 13.43 -8.82
C VAL A 223 18.75 14.71 -8.16
N ASN A 224 17.53 14.72 -7.62
CA ASN A 224 16.95 15.82 -6.87
C ASN A 224 17.30 15.75 -5.37
N GLY A 225 18.09 14.73 -4.96
CA GLY A 225 18.43 14.46 -3.57
C GLY A 225 17.37 13.67 -2.80
N GLU A 226 16.34 13.16 -3.46
CA GLU A 226 15.23 12.44 -2.81
C GLU A 226 15.65 11.05 -2.30
N ASP A 227 14.97 10.58 -1.24
CA ASP A 227 15.17 9.26 -0.66
C ASP A 227 13.82 8.58 -0.36
N PRO A 228 13.60 7.33 -0.79
CA PRO A 228 12.30 6.67 -0.68
C PRO A 228 12.00 6.14 0.73
N LYS A 229 13.00 6.02 1.63
CA LYS A 229 12.87 5.29 2.90
C LYS A 229 11.87 5.93 3.87
N SER A 230 11.82 7.27 3.91
CA SER A 230 10.90 7.99 4.79
C SER A 230 9.44 7.72 4.40
N MET A 231 9.12 7.83 3.11
CA MET A 231 7.79 7.53 2.58
C MET A 231 7.46 6.04 2.66
N ALA A 232 8.42 5.13 2.43
CA ALA A 232 8.20 3.69 2.57
C ALA A 232 7.80 3.31 4.01
N LYS A 233 8.49 3.84 5.02
CA LYS A 233 8.09 3.67 6.43
C LYS A 233 6.71 4.27 6.72
N GLN A 234 6.36 5.41 6.11
CA GLN A 234 5.01 5.99 6.22
C GLN A 234 3.94 5.11 5.58
N VAL A 235 4.20 4.47 4.44
CA VAL A 235 3.26 3.52 3.81
C VAL A 235 3.01 2.35 4.77
N VAL A 236 4.07 1.71 5.28
CA VAL A 236 3.94 0.55 6.19
C VAL A 236 3.16 0.93 7.46
N GLU A 237 3.51 2.02 8.14
CA GLU A 237 2.80 2.50 9.34
C GLU A 237 1.29 2.75 9.07
N LEU A 238 0.94 3.21 7.88
CA LEU A 238 -0.45 3.39 7.48
C LEU A 238 -1.16 2.06 7.24
N LEU A 239 -0.49 1.05 6.67
CA LEU A 239 -1.07 -0.26 6.37
C LEU A 239 -1.30 -1.10 7.63
N GLU A 240 -0.40 -1.04 8.62
CA GLU A 240 -0.61 -1.62 9.95
C GLU A 240 -1.88 -1.07 10.64
N SER A 241 -2.23 0.19 10.37
CA SER A 241 -3.47 0.82 10.88
C SER A 241 -4.72 0.51 10.04
N SER A 242 -4.56 0.14 8.76
CA SER A 242 -5.61 0.25 7.73
C SER A 242 -5.43 -0.75 6.58
N TYR A 243 -6.23 -1.81 6.58
CA TYR A 243 -6.22 -2.84 5.53
C TYR A 243 -6.71 -2.32 4.17
N LEU A 244 -5.89 -2.45 3.13
CA LEU A 244 -6.30 -2.23 1.74
C LEU A 244 -7.33 -3.29 1.28
N PRO A 245 -8.15 -2.99 0.26
CA PRO A 245 -9.05 -3.97 -0.35
C PRO A 245 -8.29 -5.23 -0.79
N ALA A 246 -8.73 -6.40 -0.33
CA ALA A 246 -8.05 -7.66 -0.58
C ALA A 246 -8.13 -8.07 -2.08
N PRO A 247 -7.01 -8.14 -2.82
CA PRO A 247 -7.07 -8.50 -4.24
C PRO A 247 -7.48 -9.95 -4.45
N ASN A 248 -8.10 -10.26 -5.59
CA ASN A 248 -8.35 -11.64 -6.01
C ASN A 248 -7.04 -12.37 -6.25
N SER A 249 -6.13 -11.78 -7.04
CA SER A 249 -4.77 -12.28 -7.25
C SER A 249 -3.67 -11.27 -6.88
N VAL A 250 -3.77 -10.02 -7.35
CA VAL A 250 -2.65 -9.05 -7.30
C VAL A 250 -3.12 -7.62 -7.06
N GLY A 251 -2.33 -6.88 -6.28
CA GLY A 251 -2.41 -5.43 -6.11
C GLY A 251 -1.02 -4.77 -6.27
N ALA A 252 -1.00 -3.53 -6.74
CA ALA A 252 0.20 -2.72 -6.91
C ALA A 252 -0.01 -1.34 -6.26
N GLY A 253 0.89 -0.97 -5.35
CA GLY A 253 1.06 0.39 -4.84
C GLY A 253 2.31 0.99 -5.44
N GLU A 254 2.13 2.02 -6.27
CA GLU A 254 3.20 2.75 -6.94
C GLU A 254 3.18 4.17 -6.37
N PHE A 255 4.17 4.46 -5.53
CA PHE A 255 4.30 5.68 -4.77
C PHE A 255 5.52 6.48 -5.24
N GLU A 256 5.42 7.79 -5.16
CA GLU A 256 6.39 8.75 -5.72
C GLU A 256 6.65 9.82 -4.68
N VAL A 257 7.93 10.06 -4.32
CA VAL A 257 8.30 11.05 -3.29
C VAL A 257 7.82 12.46 -3.67
N SER A 258 7.82 12.80 -4.96
CA SER A 258 7.33 14.06 -5.51
C SER A 258 5.80 14.14 -5.69
N GLY A 259 5.05 13.06 -5.42
CA GLY A 259 3.59 12.97 -5.59
C GLY A 259 3.16 12.24 -6.87
N ASN A 260 1.84 12.16 -7.12
CA ASN A 260 1.17 11.32 -8.13
C ASN A 260 1.03 9.82 -7.78
N ASN A 261 0.98 9.53 -6.48
CA ASN A 261 0.77 8.22 -5.88
C ASN A 261 -0.46 7.45 -6.44
N LYS A 262 -0.35 6.11 -6.57
CA LYS A 262 -1.35 5.24 -7.19
C LYS A 262 -1.45 3.86 -6.52
N LEU A 263 -2.66 3.45 -6.15
CA LEU A 263 -3.01 2.07 -5.76
C LEU A 263 -3.85 1.43 -6.87
N THR A 264 -3.56 0.18 -7.25
CA THR A 264 -4.28 -0.54 -8.32
C THR A 264 -4.44 -2.01 -7.94
N TRP A 265 -5.66 -2.57 -7.97
CA TRP A 265 -5.91 -3.96 -7.59
C TRP A 265 -6.95 -4.65 -8.45
N GLN A 266 -6.80 -5.97 -8.58
CA GLN A 266 -7.65 -6.82 -9.40
C GLN A 266 -8.69 -7.58 -8.57
N ASP A 267 -9.94 -7.57 -9.06
CA ASP A 267 -11.10 -8.26 -8.50
C ASP A 267 -11.84 -8.98 -9.65
N GLY A 268 -11.63 -10.30 -9.79
CA GLY A 268 -12.13 -11.08 -10.92
C GLY A 268 -11.63 -10.55 -12.28
N GLN A 269 -12.57 -10.06 -13.10
CA GLN A 269 -12.32 -9.39 -14.39
C GLN A 269 -12.16 -7.86 -14.25
N ILE A 270 -12.34 -7.30 -13.05
CA ILE A 270 -12.30 -5.86 -12.78
C ILE A 270 -10.89 -5.49 -12.30
N VAL A 271 -10.43 -4.30 -12.70
CA VAL A 271 -9.34 -3.60 -12.03
C VAL A 271 -9.88 -2.27 -11.51
N TYR A 272 -9.61 -2.01 -10.23
CA TYR A 272 -9.77 -0.70 -9.62
C TYR A 272 -8.40 -0.01 -9.58
N SER A 273 -8.38 1.30 -9.81
CA SER A 273 -7.17 2.13 -9.66
C SER A 273 -7.55 3.45 -9.00
N LEU A 274 -6.91 3.77 -7.88
CA LEU A 274 -7.06 5.01 -7.14
C LEU A 274 -5.76 5.80 -7.22
N LYS A 275 -5.81 7.00 -7.81
CA LYS A 275 -4.70 7.94 -7.91
C LYS A 275 -4.94 9.13 -7.00
N GLY A 276 -3.88 9.77 -6.51
CA GLY A 276 -3.96 11.02 -5.76
C GLY A 276 -2.59 11.54 -5.36
N GLN A 277 -2.53 12.78 -4.87
CA GLN A 277 -1.23 13.38 -4.57
C GLN A 277 -0.59 12.86 -3.27
N SER A 278 -1.39 12.51 -2.26
CA SER A 278 -0.89 12.08 -0.94
C SER A 278 -1.10 10.57 -0.71
N VAL A 279 -0.05 9.91 -0.22
CA VAL A 279 -0.07 8.51 0.26
C VAL A 279 -1.15 8.32 1.33
N GLN A 280 -1.19 9.20 2.34
CA GLN A 280 -2.22 9.20 3.38
C GLN A 280 -3.62 9.20 2.76
N THR A 281 -3.86 10.08 1.79
CA THR A 281 -5.17 10.24 1.15
C THR A 281 -5.59 8.98 0.42
N ILE A 282 -4.74 8.42 -0.44
CA ILE A 282 -5.13 7.24 -1.22
C ILE A 282 -5.24 5.97 -0.37
N ILE A 283 -4.38 5.76 0.64
CA ILE A 283 -4.52 4.61 1.55
C ILE A 283 -5.80 4.76 2.40
N THR A 284 -6.06 5.96 2.95
CA THR A 284 -7.28 6.21 3.76
C THR A 284 -8.56 6.00 2.93
N MET A 285 -8.58 6.47 1.68
CA MET A 285 -9.69 6.25 0.76
C MET A 285 -9.83 4.76 0.41
N ALA A 286 -8.77 4.08 -0.02
CA ALA A 286 -8.80 2.67 -0.41
C ALA A 286 -9.21 1.74 0.74
N ALA A 287 -8.59 1.87 1.92
CA ALA A 287 -8.92 1.08 3.11
C ALA A 287 -10.32 1.38 3.68
N SER A 288 -10.98 2.46 3.22
CA SER A 288 -12.36 2.77 3.58
C SER A 288 -13.42 2.19 2.63
N MET A 289 -13.02 1.52 1.53
CA MET A 289 -13.94 1.17 0.45
C MET A 289 -14.99 0.12 0.82
N LYS A 290 -16.24 0.37 0.40
CA LYS A 290 -17.43 -0.48 0.57
C LYS A 290 -18.40 -0.29 -0.59
#